data_AF-A0A1V6A144-F1
#
_entry.id   AF-A0A1V6A144-F1
#
_cell.length_a   1.000
_cell.length_b   1.000
_cell.length_c   1.000
_cell.angle_alpha   90.00
_cell.angle_beta   90.00
_cell.angle_gamma   90.00
#
_symmetry.space_group_name_H-M   'P 1'
#
loop_
_entity.id
_entity.type
_entity.pdbx_description
1 polymer ?
#
loop_
_entity_poly.entity_id
_entity_poly.type
_entity_poly.pdbx_seq_one_letter_code
_entity_poly.pdbx_strand_id
1 'polypeptide(L)'
;MSSYDVAIIGAGISGSSVARELSRYKLKTVVIEAEEDVASGTTKANTAIVHAGYDAIPGSLKARMNIIGSRIYGRLCAELDVPYHRTGTLVVAVGEEQAPLLGELKGKGIANGVEGLELIDRGRLLEMEPNVNPEALGALYAPSGAYTCPWEMAIALMENAVENGAELILGERVLDIEEKDGGFDLVLKDRTVQARFVINAAGLSADKVASMVGEPGFRIAPRRGEYWLFDKNLEGLVKRPVFSAPTPLSKGVVVTPTADGNIMAGPNAENIDDYQDVSTTQQGLDKVWSDAVRLIPSLPRRSAITNFAGLRAAASPQADFVVGPMEGHTGFLNMAGIESPGLTAAPAIAGMLVGMLEDAGLALERKEGWKAERKGLVHFAGLSRGEQDRLVMGDHRYGHVICRCETVTEAEIIEALRRPVPCRTMDGLKRRTRLGAGRCQAGFCSPRALGIVAKELGVPVDAISKNGNGSFYVTGLLDCAEGGGLDD
;
A
#
# COMPACT_ATOMS: atom_id res chain seq x y z
N MET A 1 -16.28 -31.09 -7.71
CA MET A 1 -16.16 -29.65 -8.06
C MET A 1 -14.87 -29.15 -7.41
N SER A 2 -14.12 -28.27 -8.07
CA SER A 2 -12.73 -28.00 -7.70
C SER A 2 -12.62 -27.19 -6.41
N SER A 3 -12.47 -27.90 -5.29
CA SER A 3 -12.04 -27.34 -4.00
C SER A 3 -10.66 -26.68 -4.14
N TYR A 4 -10.47 -25.53 -3.48
CA TYR A 4 -9.18 -24.86 -3.33
C TYR A 4 -8.43 -25.41 -2.12
N ASP A 5 -7.10 -25.44 -2.18
CA ASP A 5 -6.28 -25.77 -1.03
C ASP A 5 -6.30 -24.63 -0.01
N VAL A 6 -6.24 -23.38 -0.49
CA VAL A 6 -6.24 -22.19 0.37
C VAL A 6 -7.08 -21.07 -0.26
N ALA A 7 -8.00 -20.50 0.51
CA ALA A 7 -8.66 -19.24 0.19
C ALA A 7 -8.06 -18.10 1.04
N ILE A 8 -7.83 -16.93 0.42
CA ILE A 8 -7.34 -15.72 1.09
C ILE A 8 -8.42 -14.65 0.97
N ILE A 9 -8.83 -14.06 2.10
CA ILE A 9 -9.84 -13.00 2.14
C ILE A 9 -9.12 -11.66 2.26
N GLY A 10 -9.21 -10.85 1.20
CA GLY A 10 -8.60 -9.52 1.07
C GLY A 10 -7.32 -9.51 0.22
N ALA A 11 -7.22 -8.57 -0.72
CA ALA A 11 -6.09 -8.36 -1.64
C ALA A 11 -5.33 -7.05 -1.33
N GLY A 12 -5.24 -6.68 -0.05
CA GLY A 12 -4.27 -5.69 0.41
C GLY A 12 -2.83 -6.23 0.40
N ILE A 13 -1.89 -5.48 0.97
CA ILE A 13 -0.49 -5.92 1.08
C ILE A 13 -0.35 -7.26 1.79
N SER A 14 -1.18 -7.52 2.82
CA SER A 14 -1.20 -8.77 3.59
C SER A 14 -1.57 -9.97 2.71
N GLY A 15 -2.77 -9.96 2.12
CA GLY A 15 -3.23 -11.07 1.29
C GLY A 15 -2.41 -11.25 0.01
N SER A 16 -1.94 -10.15 -0.61
CA SER A 16 -1.06 -10.24 -1.78
C SER A 16 0.29 -10.88 -1.44
N SER A 17 0.84 -10.60 -0.24
CA SER A 17 2.07 -11.23 0.23
C SER A 17 1.89 -12.74 0.41
N VAL A 18 0.78 -13.15 1.02
CA VAL A 18 0.44 -14.57 1.23
C VAL A 18 0.20 -15.28 -0.09
N ALA A 19 -0.56 -14.67 -1.01
CA ALA A 19 -0.83 -15.23 -2.34
C ALA A 19 0.46 -15.50 -3.11
N ARG A 20 1.40 -14.55 -3.11
CA ARG A 20 2.71 -14.75 -3.73
C ARG A 20 3.48 -15.89 -3.07
N GLU A 21 3.53 -15.94 -1.75
CA GLU A 21 4.30 -16.97 -1.05
C GLU A 21 3.74 -18.38 -1.31
N LEU A 22 2.40 -18.53 -1.30
CA LEU A 22 1.74 -19.80 -1.64
C LEU A 22 1.91 -20.18 -3.12
N SER A 23 2.02 -19.21 -4.03
CA SER A 23 2.19 -19.48 -5.47
C SER A 23 3.45 -20.28 -5.82
N ARG A 24 4.45 -20.29 -4.92
CA ARG A 24 5.69 -21.09 -5.00
C ARG A 24 5.45 -22.59 -4.95
N TYR A 25 4.26 -23.01 -4.53
CA TYR A 25 3.90 -24.41 -4.32
C TYR A 25 2.83 -24.86 -5.32
N LYS A 26 2.66 -26.17 -5.47
CA LYS A 26 1.64 -26.81 -6.31
C LYS A 26 0.28 -26.80 -5.58
N LEU A 27 -0.24 -25.60 -5.32
CA LEU A 27 -1.49 -25.36 -4.62
C LEU A 27 -2.51 -24.69 -5.54
N LYS A 28 -3.78 -25.02 -5.36
CA LYS A 28 -4.92 -24.25 -5.85
C LYS A 28 -5.25 -23.16 -4.83
N THR A 29 -4.84 -21.94 -5.11
CA THR A 29 -5.05 -20.78 -4.23
C THR A 29 -6.02 -19.81 -4.88
N VAL A 30 -6.98 -19.31 -4.11
CA VAL A 30 -7.90 -18.23 -4.53
C VAL A 30 -7.81 -17.05 -3.57
N VAL A 31 -7.84 -15.84 -4.12
CA VAL A 31 -7.92 -14.60 -3.38
C VAL A 31 -9.26 -13.95 -3.68
N ILE A 32 -10.00 -13.57 -2.63
CA ILE A 32 -11.32 -12.95 -2.73
C ILE A 32 -11.22 -11.53 -2.17
N GLU A 33 -11.49 -10.53 -3.00
CA GLU A 33 -11.43 -9.11 -2.69
C GLU A 33 -12.79 -8.45 -2.92
N ALA A 34 -13.26 -7.70 -1.93
CA ALA A 34 -14.56 -7.04 -1.96
C ALA A 34 -14.56 -5.83 -2.88
N GLU A 35 -13.40 -5.22 -3.10
CA GLU A 35 -13.23 -4.05 -3.98
C GLU A 35 -12.95 -4.46 -5.44
N GLU A 36 -13.21 -3.54 -6.38
CA GLU A 36 -13.00 -3.78 -7.83
C GLU A 36 -11.52 -3.83 -8.26
N ASP A 37 -10.59 -3.62 -7.33
CA ASP A 37 -9.14 -3.64 -7.57
C ASP A 37 -8.40 -3.96 -6.27
N VAL A 38 -7.18 -4.47 -6.40
CA VAL A 38 -6.31 -4.78 -5.27
C VAL A 38 -5.77 -3.51 -4.61
N ALA A 39 -5.29 -3.63 -3.38
CA ALA A 39 -4.74 -2.52 -2.60
C ALA A 39 -5.72 -1.34 -2.36
N SER A 40 -7.02 -1.55 -2.53
CA SER A 40 -8.05 -0.49 -2.45
C SER A 40 -8.38 -0.03 -1.03
N GLY A 41 -8.00 -0.79 0.00
CA GLY A 41 -8.15 -0.43 1.42
C GLY A 41 -6.95 0.34 1.99
N THR A 42 -6.55 0.03 3.24
CA THR A 42 -5.44 0.68 3.97
C THR A 42 -4.12 0.74 3.20
N THR A 43 -3.84 -0.24 2.33
CA THR A 43 -2.59 -0.30 1.56
C THR A 43 -2.33 0.94 0.72
N LYS A 44 -3.37 1.61 0.18
CA LYS A 44 -3.17 2.81 -0.63
C LYS A 44 -2.87 4.09 0.15
N ALA A 45 -3.08 4.09 1.47
CA ALA A 45 -3.07 5.31 2.28
C ALA A 45 -2.16 5.14 3.51
N ASN A 46 -0.85 5.27 3.29
CA ASN A 46 0.18 5.24 4.33
C ASN A 46 1.43 6.03 3.90
N THR A 47 2.46 6.07 4.75
CA THR A 47 3.70 6.83 4.51
C THR A 47 4.65 6.18 3.51
N ALA A 48 4.36 4.96 3.05
CA ALA A 48 5.17 4.20 2.10
C ALA A 48 6.59 3.85 2.58
N ILE A 49 6.79 3.83 3.90
CA ILE A 49 8.10 3.60 4.51
C ILE A 49 8.32 2.10 4.75
N VAL A 50 9.50 1.64 4.34
CA VAL A 50 10.06 0.36 4.76
C VAL A 50 10.84 0.63 6.05
N HIS A 51 10.24 0.29 7.18
CA HIS A 51 10.73 0.66 8.50
C HIS A 51 12.01 -0.09 8.87
N ALA A 52 12.89 0.59 9.61
CA ALA A 52 14.16 0.01 10.05
C ALA A 52 14.01 -0.92 11.27
N GLY A 53 13.03 -0.68 12.15
CA GLY A 53 12.77 -1.53 13.33
C GLY A 53 13.13 -0.97 14.70
N TYR A 54 13.34 0.34 14.84
CA TYR A 54 13.75 0.97 16.11
C TYR A 54 12.61 1.38 17.05
N ASP A 55 11.35 1.25 16.62
CA ASP A 55 10.17 1.77 17.32
C ASP A 55 9.37 0.69 18.06
N ALA A 56 9.25 -0.51 17.48
CA ALA A 56 8.48 -1.61 18.04
C ALA A 56 9.05 -2.12 19.37
N ILE A 57 8.15 -2.60 20.24
CA ILE A 57 8.51 -3.17 21.56
C ILE A 57 9.35 -4.43 21.34
N PRO A 58 10.55 -4.54 21.94
CA PRO A 58 11.36 -5.75 21.81
C PRO A 58 10.64 -7.03 22.20
N GLY A 59 10.85 -8.09 21.42
CA GLY A 59 10.20 -9.40 21.58
C GLY A 59 8.80 -9.50 20.96
N SER A 60 8.14 -8.39 20.62
CA SER A 60 6.84 -8.40 19.93
C SER A 60 6.94 -9.04 18.55
N LEU A 61 5.81 -9.56 18.05
CA LEU A 61 5.71 -10.05 16.68
C LEU A 61 5.94 -8.91 15.69
N LYS A 62 5.42 -7.70 15.96
CA LYS A 62 5.75 -6.46 15.24
C LYS A 62 7.25 -6.26 15.07
N ALA A 63 8.03 -6.32 16.15
CA ALA A 63 9.48 -6.12 16.10
C ALA A 63 10.16 -7.21 15.24
N ARG A 64 9.85 -8.49 15.48
CA ARG A 64 10.46 -9.60 14.75
C ARG A 64 10.16 -9.53 13.25
N MET A 65 8.89 -9.35 12.89
CA MET A 65 8.46 -9.33 11.49
C MET A 65 8.95 -8.08 10.75
N ASN A 66 9.08 -6.93 11.44
CA ASN A 66 9.67 -5.73 10.85
C ASN A 66 11.13 -5.96 10.44
N ILE A 67 11.94 -6.56 11.31
CA ILE A 67 13.37 -6.80 11.05
C ILE A 67 13.56 -7.77 9.89
N ILE A 68 12.80 -8.88 9.88
CA ILE A 68 12.83 -9.84 8.77
C ILE A 68 12.37 -9.16 7.48
N GLY A 69 11.25 -8.45 7.52
CA GLY A 69 10.68 -7.73 6.39
C GLY A 69 11.64 -6.69 5.79
N SER A 70 12.24 -5.85 6.63
CA SER A 70 13.23 -4.83 6.25
C SER A 70 14.41 -5.45 5.50
N ARG A 71 14.91 -6.60 5.95
CA ARG A 71 16.05 -7.31 5.33
C ARG A 71 15.73 -7.90 3.96
N ILE A 72 14.49 -8.35 3.72
CA ILE A 72 14.11 -8.97 2.45
C ILE A 72 13.54 -7.98 1.42
N TYR A 73 13.12 -6.79 1.86
CA TYR A 73 12.34 -5.87 1.04
C TYR A 73 13.03 -5.43 -0.25
N GLY A 74 14.31 -5.06 -0.17
CA GLY A 74 15.06 -4.60 -1.35
C GLY A 74 15.17 -5.68 -2.45
N ARG A 75 15.35 -6.94 -2.06
CA ARG A 75 15.37 -8.08 -2.99
C ARG A 75 14.00 -8.29 -3.61
N LEU A 76 12.96 -8.22 -2.79
CA LEU A 76 11.58 -8.40 -3.23
C LEU A 76 11.15 -7.31 -4.23
N CYS A 77 11.51 -6.05 -3.98
CA CYS A 77 11.31 -4.96 -4.93
C CYS A 77 12.09 -5.17 -6.24
N ALA A 78 13.31 -5.69 -6.18
CA ALA A 78 14.09 -6.01 -7.38
C ALA A 78 13.48 -7.16 -8.20
N GLU A 79 13.02 -8.22 -7.55
CA GLU A 79 12.32 -9.35 -8.20
C GLU A 79 11.03 -8.87 -8.91
N LEU A 80 10.30 -7.94 -8.30
CA LEU A 80 8.97 -7.51 -8.78
C LEU A 80 8.98 -6.23 -9.61
N ASP A 81 10.17 -5.65 -9.81
CA ASP A 81 10.38 -4.39 -10.52
C ASP A 81 9.53 -3.24 -9.92
N VAL A 82 9.64 -3.09 -8.60
CA VAL A 82 8.97 -2.05 -7.80
C VAL A 82 10.01 -1.03 -7.32
N PRO A 83 9.74 0.29 -7.39
CA PRO A 83 10.68 1.31 -6.91
C PRO A 83 11.05 1.11 -5.44
N TYR A 84 12.35 1.17 -5.13
CA TYR A 84 12.86 1.01 -3.78
C TYR A 84 14.05 1.94 -3.53
N HIS A 85 13.92 2.81 -2.53
CA HIS A 85 14.90 3.84 -2.23
C HIS A 85 15.44 3.66 -0.80
N ARG A 86 16.59 2.99 -0.68
CA ARG A 86 17.26 2.78 0.61
C ARG A 86 18.11 3.98 0.99
N THR A 87 17.45 5.01 1.49
CA THR A 87 18.07 6.30 1.84
C THR A 87 18.48 6.41 3.32
N GLY A 88 18.14 5.41 4.12
CA GLY A 88 18.06 5.49 5.57
C GLY A 88 16.90 6.37 6.03
N THR A 89 16.62 6.38 7.33
CA THR A 89 15.65 7.30 7.96
C THR A 89 16.30 8.09 9.08
N LEU A 90 15.72 9.26 9.39
CA LEU A 90 16.15 10.12 10.48
C LEU A 90 15.00 10.32 11.47
N VAL A 91 15.26 10.15 12.76
CA VAL A 91 14.36 10.60 13.84
C VAL A 91 15.00 11.80 14.51
N VAL A 92 14.41 12.97 14.31
CA VAL A 92 15.00 14.27 14.68
C VAL A 92 14.45 14.76 16.02
N ALA A 93 15.33 15.18 16.90
CA ALA A 93 14.96 15.92 18.11
C ALA A 93 14.98 17.43 17.81
N VAL A 94 13.81 18.05 17.76
CA VAL A 94 13.61 19.49 17.50
C VAL A 94 13.53 20.30 18.80
N GLY A 95 13.68 19.66 19.96
CA GLY A 95 13.73 20.32 21.26
C GLY A 95 14.43 19.46 22.31
N GLU A 96 14.80 20.09 23.43
CA GLU A 96 15.60 19.46 24.49
C GLU A 96 14.92 18.22 25.10
N GLU A 97 13.59 18.25 25.24
CA GLU A 97 12.82 17.12 25.77
C GLU A 97 12.88 15.87 24.88
N GLN A 98 13.15 16.03 23.58
CA GLN A 98 13.19 14.93 22.62
C GLN A 98 14.57 14.27 22.50
N ALA A 99 15.64 14.95 22.88
CA ALA A 99 17.01 14.44 22.70
C ALA A 99 17.27 13.13 23.47
N PRO A 100 16.83 12.96 24.74
CA PRO A 100 16.99 11.69 25.46
C PRO A 100 16.29 10.51 24.77
N LEU A 101 15.15 10.75 24.11
CA LEU A 101 14.35 9.73 23.45
C LEU A 101 15.05 9.09 22.26
N LEU A 102 16.01 9.79 21.63
CA LEU A 102 16.84 9.22 20.57
C LEU A 102 17.68 8.05 21.09
N GLY A 103 18.22 8.18 22.30
CA GLY A 103 18.99 7.12 22.96
C GLY A 103 18.12 5.91 23.29
N GLU A 104 16.89 6.13 23.77
CA GLU A 104 15.92 5.05 24.03
C GLU A 104 15.54 4.29 22.75
N LEU A 105 15.25 5.02 21.67
CA LEU A 105 14.94 4.43 20.36
C LEU A 105 16.14 3.64 19.82
N LYS A 106 17.37 4.16 19.99
CA LYS A 106 18.58 3.42 19.63
C LYS A 106 18.70 2.11 20.42
N GLY A 107 18.47 2.16 21.73
CA GLY A 107 18.49 0.97 22.60
C GLY A 107 17.47 -0.08 22.17
N LYS A 108 16.22 0.34 21.90
CA LYS A 108 15.16 -0.54 21.37
C LYS A 108 15.54 -1.14 20.02
N GLY A 109 16.05 -0.32 19.10
CA GLY A 109 16.47 -0.80 17.79
C GLY A 109 17.62 -1.81 17.87
N ILE A 110 18.62 -1.58 18.73
CA ILE A 110 19.69 -2.57 18.97
C ILE A 110 19.10 -3.88 19.51
N ALA A 111 18.19 -3.80 20.50
CA ALA A 111 17.53 -4.98 21.06
C ALA A 111 16.68 -5.75 20.02
N ASN A 112 16.11 -5.04 19.04
CA ASN A 112 15.38 -5.64 17.92
C ASN A 112 16.32 -6.24 16.85
N GLY A 113 17.60 -5.86 16.85
CA GLY A 113 18.57 -6.30 15.84
C GLY A 113 18.71 -5.38 14.64
N VAL A 114 18.39 -4.08 14.79
CA VAL A 114 18.67 -3.07 13.76
C VAL A 114 20.17 -2.81 13.71
N GLU A 115 20.76 -3.00 12.53
CA GLU A 115 22.19 -2.81 12.30
C GLU A 115 22.50 -1.36 11.90
N GLY A 116 23.64 -0.83 12.37
CA GLY A 116 24.15 0.48 11.94
C GLY A 116 23.41 1.70 12.50
N LEU A 117 22.70 1.57 13.63
CA LEU A 117 22.05 2.72 14.27
C LEU A 117 23.06 3.71 14.85
N GLU A 118 22.93 4.97 14.44
CA GLU A 118 23.84 6.05 14.81
C GLU A 118 23.06 7.21 15.44
N LEU A 119 23.58 7.74 16.55
CA LEU A 119 23.16 9.06 17.02
C LEU A 119 24.07 10.06 16.32
N ILE A 120 23.48 10.95 15.54
CA ILE A 120 24.20 11.99 14.80
C ILE A 120 23.93 13.35 15.43
N ASP A 121 24.94 14.20 15.45
CA ASP A 121 24.81 15.58 15.92
C ASP A 121 24.10 16.47 14.90
N ARG A 122 23.82 17.71 15.31
CA ARG A 122 23.22 18.74 14.46
C ARG A 122 24.02 19.00 13.18
N GLY A 123 25.34 19.04 13.24
CA GLY A 123 26.19 19.34 12.08
C GLY A 123 26.02 18.28 11.00
N ARG A 124 26.11 17.01 11.38
CA ARG A 124 25.90 15.88 10.47
C ARG A 124 24.45 15.79 9.98
N LEU A 125 23.48 16.07 10.85
CA LEU A 125 22.06 16.14 10.47
C LEU A 125 21.84 17.16 9.34
N LEU A 126 22.36 18.39 9.48
CA LEU A 126 22.19 19.45 8.49
C LEU A 126 23.00 19.22 7.21
N GLU A 127 24.12 18.50 7.28
CA GLU A 127 24.83 18.02 6.09
C GLU A 127 23.97 17.01 5.30
N MET A 128 23.32 16.08 6.01
CA MET A 128 22.48 15.04 5.41
C MET A 128 21.16 15.58 4.86
N GLU A 129 20.49 16.47 5.61
CA GLU A 129 19.20 17.08 5.30
C GLU A 129 19.21 18.60 5.61
N PRO A 130 19.67 19.45 4.67
CA PRO A 130 19.84 20.90 4.90
C PRO A 130 18.55 21.67 5.21
N ASN A 131 17.39 21.11 4.86
CA ASN A 131 16.08 21.75 5.05
C ASN A 131 15.40 21.34 6.37
N VAL A 132 15.99 20.45 7.16
CA VAL A 132 15.51 20.14 8.52
C VAL A 132 15.64 21.39 9.38
N ASN A 133 14.76 21.51 10.37
CA ASN A 133 14.76 22.62 11.32
C ASN A 133 16.19 22.90 11.84
N PRO A 134 16.74 24.10 11.60
CA PRO A 134 18.11 24.42 11.97
C PRO A 134 18.32 24.36 13.49
N GLU A 135 17.29 24.46 14.32
CA GLU A 135 17.37 24.36 15.78
C GLU A 135 17.37 22.91 16.30
N ALA A 136 17.27 21.90 15.41
CA ALA A 136 17.35 20.51 15.80
C ALA A 136 18.67 20.17 16.51
N LEU A 137 18.58 19.39 17.58
CA LEU A 137 19.73 19.06 18.44
C LEU A 137 20.56 17.89 17.89
N GLY A 138 19.94 17.03 17.08
CA GLY A 138 20.53 15.83 16.51
C GLY A 138 19.46 14.85 16.06
N ALA A 139 19.88 13.67 15.63
CA ALA A 139 18.95 12.64 15.17
C ALA A 139 19.45 11.22 15.45
N LEU A 140 18.51 10.27 15.50
CA LEU A 140 18.80 8.85 15.31
C LEU A 140 18.75 8.56 13.81
N TYR A 141 19.88 8.12 13.24
CA TYR A 141 19.99 7.65 11.87
C TYR A 141 19.88 6.13 11.81
N ALA A 142 19.02 5.63 10.93
CA ALA A 142 18.84 4.21 10.67
C ALA A 142 19.08 3.87 9.18
N PRO A 143 20.22 3.26 8.82
CA PRO A 143 20.63 3.06 7.42
C PRO A 143 19.83 1.97 6.69
N SER A 144 19.14 1.08 7.40
CA SER A 144 18.24 0.08 6.79
C SER A 144 16.89 0.67 6.36
N GLY A 145 16.53 1.85 6.85
CA GLY A 145 15.28 2.51 6.48
C GLY A 145 15.21 2.86 4.99
N ALA A 146 14.03 2.71 4.40
CA ALA A 146 13.81 2.97 2.99
C ALA A 146 12.36 3.43 2.73
N TYR A 147 12.05 3.79 1.50
CA TYR A 147 10.67 4.02 1.05
C TYR A 147 10.44 3.39 -0.33
N THR A 148 9.18 3.13 -0.66
CA THR A 148 8.72 2.43 -1.87
C THR A 148 7.35 2.96 -2.29
N CYS A 149 6.63 2.25 -3.15
CA CYS A 149 5.23 2.50 -3.49
C CYS A 149 4.34 1.36 -2.95
N PRO A 150 3.45 1.63 -1.96
CA PRO A 150 2.80 0.55 -1.22
C PRO A 150 1.73 -0.18 -2.04
N TRP A 151 1.03 0.54 -2.92
CA TRP A 151 0.04 -0.07 -3.81
C TRP A 151 0.70 -0.79 -4.99
N GLU A 152 1.77 -0.25 -5.60
CA GLU A 152 2.53 -0.99 -6.62
C GLU A 152 3.11 -2.28 -6.07
N MET A 153 3.61 -2.25 -4.83
CA MET A 153 4.11 -3.45 -4.17
C MET A 153 3.01 -4.53 -4.04
N ALA A 154 1.81 -4.17 -3.58
CA ALA A 154 0.70 -5.11 -3.49
C ALA A 154 0.20 -5.59 -4.88
N ILE A 155 0.11 -4.69 -5.86
CA ILE A 155 -0.24 -5.03 -7.24
C ILE A 155 0.79 -6.02 -7.82
N ALA A 156 2.08 -5.76 -7.68
CA ALA A 156 3.14 -6.59 -8.23
C ALA A 156 3.21 -7.97 -7.55
N LEU A 157 3.00 -8.03 -6.23
CA LEU A 157 2.84 -9.29 -5.50
C LEU A 157 1.67 -10.12 -6.06
N MET A 158 0.51 -9.48 -6.26
CA MET A 158 -0.67 -10.18 -6.76
C MET A 158 -0.53 -10.59 -8.23
N GLU A 159 -0.01 -9.71 -9.10
CA GLU A 159 0.27 -10.04 -10.49
C GLU A 159 1.22 -11.24 -10.59
N ASN A 160 2.28 -11.26 -9.79
CA ASN A 160 3.19 -12.40 -9.76
C ASN A 160 2.51 -13.67 -9.25
N ALA A 161 1.61 -13.58 -8.26
CA ALA A 161 0.84 -14.73 -7.80
C ALA A 161 -0.09 -15.27 -8.90
N VAL A 162 -0.80 -14.39 -9.62
CA VAL A 162 -1.70 -14.74 -10.72
C VAL A 162 -0.94 -15.33 -11.91
N GLU A 163 0.20 -14.75 -12.28
CA GLU A 163 1.09 -15.30 -13.33
C GLU A 163 1.62 -16.71 -12.97
N ASN A 164 1.65 -17.04 -11.68
CA ASN A 164 2.02 -18.36 -11.16
C ASN A 164 0.81 -19.26 -10.86
N GLY A 165 -0.40 -18.86 -11.25
CA GLY A 165 -1.61 -19.70 -11.22
C GLY A 165 -2.51 -19.53 -9.99
N ALA A 166 -2.31 -18.51 -9.17
CA ALA A 166 -3.32 -18.12 -8.19
C ALA A 166 -4.55 -17.51 -8.92
N GLU A 167 -5.74 -17.78 -8.40
CA GLU A 167 -6.97 -17.16 -8.90
C GLU A 167 -7.30 -15.92 -8.07
N LEU A 168 -7.73 -14.85 -8.73
CA LEU A 168 -8.15 -13.60 -8.10
C LEU A 168 -9.60 -13.29 -8.47
N ILE A 169 -10.43 -13.11 -7.44
CA ILE A 169 -11.82 -12.73 -7.55
C ILE A 169 -11.95 -11.31 -6.96
N LEU A 170 -12.24 -10.33 -7.80
CA LEU A 170 -12.46 -8.92 -7.42
C LEU A 170 -13.96 -8.60 -7.35
N GLY A 171 -14.32 -7.57 -6.58
CA GLY A 171 -15.69 -7.07 -6.46
C GLY A 171 -16.64 -8.01 -5.71
N GLU A 172 -16.11 -9.00 -4.99
CA GLU A 172 -16.89 -10.03 -4.29
C GLU A 172 -16.60 -10.02 -2.80
N ARG A 173 -17.65 -9.80 -2.01
CA ARG A 173 -17.56 -9.83 -0.55
C ARG A 173 -17.89 -11.22 -0.04
N VAL A 174 -17.05 -11.76 0.84
CA VAL A 174 -17.42 -12.91 1.67
C VAL A 174 -18.49 -12.46 2.67
N LEU A 175 -19.67 -13.05 2.57
CA LEU A 175 -20.85 -12.72 3.35
C LEU A 175 -20.98 -13.61 4.59
N ASP A 176 -20.54 -14.85 4.48
CA ASP A 176 -20.55 -15.84 5.56
C ASP A 176 -19.47 -16.91 5.34
N ILE A 177 -19.10 -17.64 6.39
CA ILE A 177 -18.12 -18.73 6.34
C ILE A 177 -18.61 -19.89 7.22
N GLU A 178 -18.90 -21.03 6.59
CA GLU A 178 -19.28 -22.24 7.31
C GLU A 178 -18.11 -23.22 7.36
N GLU A 179 -17.67 -23.62 8.56
CA GLU A 179 -16.71 -24.71 8.72
C GLU A 179 -17.42 -26.06 8.60
N LYS A 180 -17.03 -26.87 7.62
CA LYS A 180 -17.70 -28.12 7.28
C LYS A 180 -16.76 -29.13 6.65
N ASP A 181 -16.94 -30.41 6.99
CA ASP A 181 -16.22 -31.55 6.39
C ASP A 181 -14.68 -31.40 6.41
N GLY A 182 -14.13 -30.70 7.43
CA GLY A 182 -12.70 -30.44 7.55
C GLY A 182 -12.15 -29.33 6.63
N GLY A 183 -13.02 -28.46 6.12
CA GLY A 183 -12.70 -27.25 5.36
C GLY A 183 -13.74 -26.15 5.58
N PHE A 184 -13.82 -25.21 4.64
CA PHE A 184 -14.64 -24.00 4.75
C PHE A 184 -15.41 -23.75 3.46
N ASP A 185 -16.70 -23.45 3.60
CA ASP A 185 -17.57 -22.93 2.56
C ASP A 185 -17.67 -21.40 2.74
N LEU A 186 -17.03 -20.64 1.85
CA LEU A 186 -17.08 -19.17 1.83
C LEU A 186 -18.24 -18.72 0.94
N VAL A 187 -19.26 -18.12 1.55
CA VAL A 187 -20.47 -17.68 0.85
C VAL A 187 -20.23 -16.30 0.24
N LEU A 188 -20.35 -16.20 -1.08
CA LEU A 188 -20.37 -14.94 -1.83
C LEU A 188 -21.81 -14.61 -2.24
N LYS A 189 -22.01 -13.56 -3.04
CA LYS A 189 -23.36 -13.13 -3.44
C LYS A 189 -24.12 -14.20 -4.23
N ASP A 190 -23.50 -14.72 -5.30
CA ASP A 190 -24.14 -15.59 -6.28
C ASP A 190 -23.48 -16.99 -6.37
N ARG A 191 -22.52 -17.29 -5.49
CA ARG A 191 -21.79 -18.57 -5.46
C ARG A 191 -21.12 -18.85 -4.10
N THR A 192 -20.69 -20.10 -3.91
CA THR A 192 -19.88 -20.53 -2.76
C THR A 192 -18.50 -20.96 -3.24
N VAL A 193 -17.46 -20.56 -2.51
CA VAL A 193 -16.08 -21.00 -2.73
C VAL A 193 -15.70 -21.97 -1.62
N GLN A 194 -15.31 -23.19 -1.98
CA GLN A 194 -14.90 -24.21 -1.03
C GLN A 194 -13.38 -24.25 -0.92
N ALA A 195 -12.84 -24.17 0.29
CA ALA A 195 -11.40 -24.25 0.53
C ALA A 195 -11.07 -25.09 1.75
N ARG A 196 -9.93 -25.80 1.72
CA ARG A 196 -9.46 -26.56 2.89
C ARG A 196 -8.94 -25.64 4.00
N PHE A 197 -8.22 -24.59 3.65
CA PHE A 197 -7.70 -23.58 4.57
C PHE A 197 -8.16 -22.19 4.18
N VAL A 198 -8.30 -21.30 5.18
CA VAL A 198 -8.64 -19.90 4.99
C VAL A 198 -7.61 -19.01 5.67
N ILE A 199 -7.13 -18.00 4.94
CA ILE A 199 -6.33 -16.90 5.48
C ILE A 199 -7.20 -15.64 5.52
N ASN A 200 -7.49 -15.15 6.72
CA ASN A 200 -8.17 -13.88 6.92
C ASN A 200 -7.16 -12.72 6.89
N ALA A 201 -7.08 -12.04 5.75
CA ALA A 201 -6.25 -10.86 5.52
C ALA A 201 -7.10 -9.60 5.26
N ALA A 202 -8.32 -9.55 5.82
CA ALA A 202 -9.36 -8.57 5.48
C ALA A 202 -9.15 -7.16 6.09
N GLY A 203 -7.96 -6.87 6.63
CA GLY A 203 -7.59 -5.55 7.13
C GLY A 203 -8.57 -4.98 8.14
N LEU A 204 -9.24 -3.88 7.78
CA LEU A 204 -10.23 -3.19 8.62
C LEU A 204 -11.48 -4.02 8.94
N SER A 205 -11.71 -5.11 8.20
CA SER A 205 -12.83 -6.04 8.43
C SER A 205 -12.37 -7.39 8.99
N ALA A 206 -11.12 -7.52 9.43
CA ALA A 206 -10.57 -8.80 9.85
C ALA A 206 -11.30 -9.41 11.07
N ASP A 207 -11.71 -8.59 12.03
CA ASP A 207 -12.52 -9.04 13.17
C ASP A 207 -13.91 -9.53 12.74
N LYS A 208 -14.55 -8.82 11.80
CA LYS A 208 -15.86 -9.19 11.24
C LYS A 208 -15.80 -10.50 10.47
N VAL A 209 -14.75 -10.70 9.67
CA VAL A 209 -14.54 -11.94 8.92
C VAL A 209 -14.25 -13.10 9.87
N ALA A 210 -13.43 -12.89 10.91
CA ALA A 210 -13.22 -13.92 11.92
C ALA A 210 -14.51 -14.26 12.70
N SER A 211 -15.36 -13.26 12.95
CA SER A 211 -16.66 -13.42 13.61
C SER A 211 -17.67 -14.26 12.82
N MET A 212 -17.46 -14.46 11.51
CA MET A 212 -18.30 -15.38 10.71
C MET A 212 -18.06 -16.84 11.11
N VAL A 213 -16.87 -17.17 11.62
CA VAL A 213 -16.49 -18.54 11.99
C VAL A 213 -16.70 -18.81 13.49
N GLY A 214 -16.42 -17.83 14.35
CA GLY A 214 -16.47 -17.98 15.80
C GLY A 214 -16.02 -16.72 16.53
N GLU A 215 -15.79 -16.79 17.85
CA GLU A 215 -15.35 -15.62 18.62
C GLU A 215 -13.88 -15.26 18.30
N PRO A 216 -13.58 -14.06 17.77
CA PRO A 216 -12.24 -13.75 17.29
C PRO A 216 -11.21 -13.51 18.40
N GLY A 217 -11.63 -13.15 19.62
CA GLY A 217 -10.73 -12.76 20.72
C GLY A 217 -10.01 -11.41 20.51
N PHE A 218 -10.32 -10.70 19.42
CA PHE A 218 -9.85 -9.35 19.12
C PHE A 218 -10.92 -8.55 18.37
N ARG A 219 -10.78 -7.24 18.37
CA ARG A 219 -11.51 -6.32 17.47
C ARG A 219 -10.53 -5.44 16.70
N ILE A 220 -10.95 -4.90 15.56
CA ILE A 220 -10.20 -3.88 14.85
C ILE A 220 -10.67 -2.50 15.31
N ALA A 221 -9.75 -1.72 15.86
CA ALA A 221 -9.95 -0.32 16.21
C ALA A 221 -9.35 0.57 15.12
N PRO A 222 -10.17 1.17 14.22
CA PRO A 222 -9.66 1.98 13.13
C PRO A 222 -9.02 3.26 13.68
N ARG A 223 -7.81 3.54 13.19
CA ARG A 223 -7.09 4.78 13.53
C ARG A 223 -6.78 5.57 12.27
N ARG A 224 -7.48 6.71 12.12
CA ARG A 224 -7.29 7.65 11.03
C ARG A 224 -5.93 8.33 11.09
N GLY A 225 -5.32 8.43 9.93
CA GLY A 225 -4.14 9.23 9.66
C GLY A 225 -4.39 10.06 8.42
N GLU A 226 -4.13 11.36 8.50
CA GLU A 226 -4.34 12.32 7.43
C GLU A 226 -3.02 12.84 6.89
N TYR A 227 -3.01 13.19 5.61
CA TYR A 227 -1.79 13.45 4.87
C TYR A 227 -1.94 14.68 3.98
N TRP A 228 -0.83 15.41 3.86
CA TRP A 228 -0.61 16.39 2.82
C TRP A 228 0.32 15.79 1.76
N LEU A 229 -0.07 15.84 0.49
CA LEU A 229 0.78 15.48 -0.64
C LEU A 229 1.14 16.74 -1.43
N PHE A 230 2.43 16.94 -1.65
CA PHE A 230 2.98 18.10 -2.34
C PHE A 230 3.43 17.75 -3.75
N ASP A 231 3.42 18.75 -4.63
CA ASP A 231 3.84 18.65 -6.03
C ASP A 231 5.31 18.22 -6.19
N LYS A 232 5.64 17.61 -7.34
CA LYS A 232 7.00 17.15 -7.65
C LYS A 232 8.01 18.29 -7.80
N ASN A 233 7.56 19.54 -7.92
CA ASN A 233 8.46 20.69 -7.88
C ASN A 233 9.21 20.84 -6.54
N LEU A 234 8.83 20.09 -5.51
CA LEU A 234 9.55 20.01 -4.23
C LEU A 234 10.46 18.77 -4.12
N GLU A 235 10.65 18.01 -5.20
CA GLU A 235 11.56 16.88 -5.20
C GLU A 235 12.95 17.30 -4.67
N GLY A 236 13.49 16.51 -3.75
CA GLY A 236 14.76 16.80 -3.09
C GLY A 236 14.67 17.78 -1.90
N LEU A 237 13.49 18.31 -1.54
CA LEU A 237 13.30 19.11 -0.31
C LEU A 237 13.77 18.33 0.92
N VAL A 238 13.37 17.07 1.01
CA VAL A 238 14.01 16.07 1.87
C VAL A 238 14.48 14.92 0.99
N LYS A 239 15.60 14.26 1.32
CA LYS A 239 16.14 13.15 0.51
C LYS A 239 15.77 11.77 1.08
N ARG A 240 15.21 11.74 2.29
CA ARG A 240 14.84 10.53 3.06
C ARG A 240 13.65 10.81 3.96
N PRO A 241 12.99 9.78 4.51
CA PRO A 241 11.97 9.98 5.53
C PRO A 241 12.59 10.60 6.79
N VAL A 242 12.09 11.78 7.15
CA VAL A 242 12.47 12.52 8.36
C VAL A 242 11.30 12.51 9.32
N PHE A 243 11.48 11.86 10.47
CA PHE A 243 10.50 11.77 11.54
C PHE A 243 10.81 12.80 12.62
N SER A 244 9.77 13.38 13.23
CA SER A 244 9.92 13.97 14.55
C SER A 244 10.08 12.86 15.58
N ALA A 245 11.01 13.02 16.53
CA ALA A 245 11.04 12.20 17.72
C ALA A 245 9.65 12.24 18.42
N PRO A 246 9.15 11.09 18.91
CA PRO A 246 7.86 11.05 19.57
C PRO A 246 7.90 11.88 20.86
N THR A 247 6.75 12.35 21.31
CA THR A 247 6.55 12.94 22.64
C THR A 247 5.42 12.17 23.33
N PRO A 248 5.20 12.35 24.65
CA PRO A 248 4.02 11.77 25.31
C PRO A 248 2.68 12.15 24.65
N LEU A 249 2.64 13.29 23.94
CA LEU A 249 1.44 13.84 23.29
C LEU A 249 1.30 13.45 21.80
N SER A 250 2.38 13.03 21.13
CA SER A 250 2.37 12.73 19.69
C SER A 250 3.36 11.63 19.34
N LYS A 251 2.95 10.69 18.49
CA LYS A 251 3.86 9.70 17.90
C LYS A 251 4.82 10.30 16.85
N GLY A 252 4.72 11.59 16.58
CA GLY A 252 5.51 12.32 15.61
C GLY A 252 4.89 12.30 14.21
N VAL A 253 5.15 13.35 13.44
CA VAL A 253 4.89 13.41 11.99
C VAL A 253 6.13 12.94 11.23
N VAL A 254 5.96 12.48 10.00
CA VAL A 254 7.05 12.32 9.04
C VAL A 254 6.87 13.27 7.86
N VAL A 255 7.97 13.84 7.38
CA VAL A 255 8.07 14.43 6.05
C VAL A 255 8.97 13.52 5.22
N THR A 256 8.44 12.99 4.12
CA THR A 256 9.09 11.93 3.35
C THR A 256 8.96 12.16 1.84
N PRO A 257 9.96 11.79 1.04
CA PRO A 257 9.77 11.56 -0.38
C PRO A 257 8.82 10.38 -0.61
N THR A 258 8.21 10.36 -1.78
CA THR A 258 7.47 9.22 -2.34
C THR A 258 8.28 8.60 -3.49
N ALA A 259 7.99 7.36 -3.85
CA ALA A 259 8.60 6.71 -5.03
C ALA A 259 8.43 7.49 -6.34
N ASP A 260 7.42 8.37 -6.39
CA ASP A 260 7.07 9.13 -7.58
C ASP A 260 7.69 10.54 -7.63
N GLY A 261 8.52 10.91 -6.65
CA GLY A 261 9.17 12.22 -6.55
C GLY A 261 8.34 13.31 -5.87
N ASN A 262 7.08 13.03 -5.49
CA ASN A 262 6.32 13.92 -4.60
C ASN A 262 6.92 13.93 -3.19
N ILE A 263 6.66 15.01 -2.44
CA ILE A 263 6.88 15.05 -0.98
C ILE A 263 5.54 14.82 -0.27
N MET A 264 5.55 14.11 0.85
CA MET A 264 4.38 13.86 1.68
C MET A 264 4.68 14.23 3.12
N ALA A 265 3.70 14.82 3.80
CA ALA A 265 3.73 15.07 5.24
C ALA A 265 2.53 14.42 5.93
N GLY A 266 2.78 13.77 7.05
CA GLY A 266 1.77 13.07 7.83
C GLY A 266 2.35 11.85 8.50
N PRO A 267 1.51 10.98 9.07
CA PRO A 267 0.13 11.26 9.45
C PRO A 267 0.00 11.82 10.86
N ASN A 268 -1.20 12.31 11.18
CA ASN A 268 -1.69 12.35 12.55
C ASN A 268 -2.20 10.95 13.00
N ALA A 269 -2.84 10.89 14.16
CA ALA A 269 -3.41 9.66 14.70
C ALA A 269 -4.68 9.97 15.50
N GLU A 270 -5.84 9.64 14.93
CA GLU A 270 -7.14 9.81 15.56
C GLU A 270 -7.85 8.46 15.63
N ASN A 271 -8.32 8.08 16.82
CA ASN A 271 -9.14 6.88 16.97
C ASN A 271 -10.58 7.24 16.60
N ILE A 272 -11.19 6.46 15.72
CA ILE A 272 -12.57 6.63 15.30
C ILE A 272 -13.30 5.29 15.41
N ASP A 273 -14.63 5.30 15.35
CA ASP A 273 -15.43 4.08 15.37
C ASP A 273 -15.80 3.60 13.96
N ASP A 274 -16.02 4.53 13.03
CA ASP A 274 -16.37 4.20 11.65
C ASP A 274 -15.14 3.80 10.83
N TYR A 275 -15.01 2.50 10.55
CA TYR A 275 -13.95 1.93 9.73
C TYR A 275 -14.06 2.25 8.23
N GLN A 276 -15.09 2.97 7.79
CA GLN A 276 -15.25 3.48 6.43
C GLN A 276 -14.94 4.97 6.29
N ASP A 277 -14.83 5.72 7.40
CA ASP A 277 -14.59 7.17 7.36
C ASP A 277 -13.14 7.50 6.98
N VAL A 278 -12.92 7.65 5.68
CA VAL A 278 -11.67 8.11 5.07
C VAL A 278 -11.69 9.60 4.74
N SER A 279 -12.57 10.39 5.36
CA SER A 279 -12.59 11.84 5.19
C SER A 279 -11.39 12.51 5.85
N THR A 280 -11.05 13.71 5.37
CA THR A 280 -10.08 14.59 6.04
C THR A 280 -10.83 15.66 6.83
N THR A 281 -10.21 16.14 7.89
CA THR A 281 -10.72 17.18 8.78
C THR A 281 -9.79 18.38 8.75
N GLN A 282 -10.35 19.58 8.89
CA GLN A 282 -9.56 20.81 8.98
C GLN A 282 -8.59 20.74 10.17
N GLN A 283 -9.08 20.31 11.34
CA GLN A 283 -8.30 20.20 12.57
C GLN A 283 -7.12 19.22 12.43
N GLY A 284 -7.37 18.06 11.85
CA GLY A 284 -6.35 17.03 11.68
C GLY A 284 -5.28 17.44 10.66
N LEU A 285 -5.69 18.03 9.54
CA LEU A 285 -4.77 18.59 8.54
C LEU A 285 -3.94 19.75 9.10
N ASP A 286 -4.51 20.64 9.92
CA ASP A 286 -3.77 21.72 10.56
C ASP A 286 -2.78 21.18 11.60
N LYS A 287 -3.12 20.09 12.30
CA LYS A 287 -2.18 19.40 13.20
C LYS A 287 -0.99 18.83 12.44
N VAL A 288 -1.24 18.12 11.33
CA VAL A 288 -0.16 17.59 10.47
C VAL A 288 0.71 18.73 9.95
N TRP A 289 0.08 19.81 9.48
CA TRP A 289 0.79 20.97 8.97
C TRP A 289 1.70 21.59 10.04
N SER A 290 1.17 21.84 11.23
CA SER A 290 1.92 22.42 12.35
C SER A 290 3.13 21.58 12.74
N ASP A 291 2.97 20.25 12.80
CA ASP A 291 4.09 19.36 13.12
C ASP A 291 5.12 19.32 11.97
N ALA A 292 4.64 19.31 10.72
CA ALA A 292 5.50 19.21 9.55
C ALA A 292 6.38 20.44 9.38
N VAL A 293 5.85 21.65 9.57
CA VAL A 293 6.65 22.90 9.50
C VAL A 293 7.58 23.06 10.69
N ARG A 294 7.25 22.47 11.84
CA ARG A 294 8.20 22.40 12.97
C ARG A 294 9.41 21.54 12.60
N LEU A 295 9.21 20.48 11.81
CA LEU A 295 10.27 19.59 11.37
C LEU A 295 11.05 20.15 10.16
N ILE A 296 10.34 20.68 9.16
CA ILE A 296 10.85 21.23 7.90
C ILE A 296 10.25 22.65 7.71
N PRO A 297 10.86 23.71 8.26
CA PRO A 297 10.30 25.07 8.23
C PRO A 297 10.11 25.67 6.82
N SER A 298 10.87 25.18 5.84
CA SER A 298 10.81 25.64 4.45
C SER A 298 9.66 25.01 3.64
N LEU A 299 8.85 24.13 4.22
CA LEU A 299 7.75 23.46 3.54
C LEU A 299 6.72 24.50 3.02
N PRO A 300 6.45 24.57 1.71
CA PRO A 300 5.55 25.58 1.16
C PRO A 300 4.10 25.05 1.05
N ARG A 301 3.20 25.54 1.90
CA ARG A 301 1.79 25.09 1.95
C ARG A 301 1.09 25.12 0.59
N ARG A 302 1.40 26.15 -0.22
CA ARG A 302 0.79 26.38 -1.54
C ARG A 302 1.16 25.33 -2.59
N SER A 303 2.17 24.51 -2.34
CA SER A 303 2.56 23.42 -3.24
C SER A 303 1.82 22.11 -2.94
N ALA A 304 0.92 22.08 -1.95
CA ALA A 304 0.03 20.95 -1.75
C ALA A 304 -0.89 20.75 -2.96
N ILE A 305 -0.96 19.53 -3.47
CA ILE A 305 -1.80 19.17 -4.63
C ILE A 305 -3.01 18.34 -4.25
N THR A 306 -2.95 17.63 -3.12
CA THR A 306 -4.07 16.86 -2.60
C THR A 306 -3.85 16.51 -1.13
N ASN A 307 -4.94 16.13 -0.48
CA ASN A 307 -4.99 15.68 0.90
C ASN A 307 -5.79 14.38 0.93
N PHE A 308 -5.41 13.45 1.78
CA PHE A 308 -6.12 12.18 1.91
C PHE A 308 -6.02 11.66 3.34
N ALA A 309 -6.88 10.71 3.67
CA ALA A 309 -6.80 9.96 4.92
C ALA A 309 -6.70 8.46 4.64
N GLY A 310 -6.10 7.75 5.59
CA GLY A 310 -6.04 6.30 5.63
C GLY A 310 -6.38 5.80 7.03
N LEU A 311 -6.94 4.60 7.11
CA LEU A 311 -7.31 3.96 8.37
C LEU A 311 -6.36 2.81 8.66
N ARG A 312 -5.67 2.87 9.79
CA ARG A 312 -4.86 1.76 10.30
C ARG A 312 -5.79 0.73 10.94
N ALA A 313 -5.64 -0.53 10.57
CA ALA A 313 -6.36 -1.65 11.17
C ALA A 313 -5.63 -2.14 12.43
N ALA A 314 -5.68 -1.38 13.52
CA ALA A 314 -5.04 -1.75 14.78
C ALA A 314 -5.89 -2.80 15.52
N ALA A 315 -5.26 -3.86 16.03
CA ALA A 315 -5.95 -4.80 16.91
C ALA A 315 -6.20 -4.17 18.30
N SER A 316 -7.24 -4.63 18.97
CA SER A 316 -7.59 -4.26 20.34
C SER A 316 -8.23 -5.47 21.03
N PRO A 317 -7.94 -5.72 22.32
CA PRO A 317 -7.04 -4.97 23.21
C PRO A 317 -5.55 -5.19 22.95
N GLN A 318 -5.19 -6.15 22.09
CA GLN A 318 -3.80 -6.49 21.80
C GLN A 318 -3.12 -5.38 21.00
N ALA A 319 -1.99 -4.85 21.49
CA ALA A 319 -1.21 -3.83 20.78
C ALA A 319 -0.27 -4.41 19.70
N ASP A 320 -0.25 -5.74 19.51
CA ASP A 320 0.59 -6.45 18.55
C ASP A 320 -0.23 -7.01 17.37
N PHE A 321 0.43 -7.60 16.38
CA PHE A 321 -0.25 -8.30 15.28
C PHE A 321 -0.95 -9.58 15.77
N VAL A 322 -2.10 -9.90 15.16
CA VAL A 322 -2.82 -11.16 15.41
C VAL A 322 -2.57 -12.09 14.22
N VAL A 323 -1.66 -13.03 14.39
CA VAL A 323 -1.19 -13.94 13.34
C VAL A 323 -1.24 -15.39 13.81
N GLY A 324 -1.89 -16.25 13.04
CA GLY A 324 -1.96 -17.70 13.29
C GLY A 324 -3.38 -18.24 13.35
N PRO A 325 -3.54 -19.54 13.66
CA PRO A 325 -4.84 -20.19 13.69
C PRO A 325 -5.78 -19.54 14.72
N MET A 326 -7.05 -19.44 14.38
CA MET A 326 -8.09 -19.05 15.33
C MET A 326 -8.34 -20.19 16.32
N GLU A 327 -8.53 -19.84 17.59
CA GLU A 327 -8.77 -20.83 18.64
C GLU A 327 -10.01 -21.66 18.30
N GLY A 328 -9.88 -22.99 18.34
CA GLY A 328 -10.95 -23.91 17.95
C GLY A 328 -11.07 -24.20 16.45
N HIS A 329 -10.36 -23.46 15.58
CA HIS A 329 -10.51 -23.53 14.12
C HIS A 329 -9.13 -23.60 13.43
N THR A 330 -8.51 -24.78 13.45
CA THR A 330 -7.11 -24.97 12.99
C THR A 330 -6.88 -24.63 11.52
N GLY A 331 -7.93 -24.76 10.68
CA GLY A 331 -7.86 -24.44 9.25
C GLY A 331 -8.09 -22.96 8.91
N PHE A 332 -8.45 -22.12 9.88
CA PHE A 332 -8.71 -20.69 9.70
C PHE A 332 -7.62 -19.87 10.40
N LEU A 333 -6.74 -19.22 9.62
CA LEU A 333 -5.63 -18.43 10.16
C LEU A 333 -5.87 -16.94 9.95
N ASN A 334 -5.64 -16.16 11.01
CA ASN A 334 -5.70 -14.71 10.96
C ASN A 334 -4.35 -14.10 10.51
N MET A 335 -4.44 -13.05 9.71
CA MET A 335 -3.40 -12.05 9.45
C MET A 335 -4.01 -10.66 9.72
N ALA A 336 -4.38 -10.44 10.98
CA ALA A 336 -5.18 -9.31 11.43
C ALA A 336 -4.35 -8.31 12.27
N GLY A 337 -4.87 -7.09 12.43
CA GLY A 337 -4.18 -6.06 13.21
C GLY A 337 -2.92 -5.48 12.55
N ILE A 338 -2.74 -5.72 11.24
CA ILE A 338 -1.53 -5.33 10.47
C ILE A 338 -1.52 -3.82 10.19
N GLU A 339 -1.29 -3.03 11.25
CA GLU A 339 -0.95 -1.61 11.18
C GLU A 339 0.57 -1.41 11.02
N SER A 340 1.10 -0.19 11.22
CA SER A 340 2.55 0.08 11.19
C SER A 340 3.32 -0.88 12.10
N PRO A 341 4.37 -1.56 11.62
CA PRO A 341 5.07 -1.44 10.32
C PRO A 341 4.58 -2.41 9.21
N GLY A 342 3.28 -2.47 8.97
CA GLY A 342 2.60 -3.51 8.20
C GLY A 342 3.04 -3.66 6.75
N LEU A 343 3.35 -2.56 6.07
CA LEU A 343 3.93 -2.60 4.72
C LEU A 343 5.24 -3.41 4.71
N THR A 344 6.10 -3.17 5.71
CA THR A 344 7.39 -3.85 5.87
C THR A 344 7.22 -5.29 6.32
N ALA A 345 6.35 -5.53 7.28
CA ALA A 345 6.18 -6.82 7.95
C ALA A 345 5.38 -7.85 7.14
N ALA A 346 4.46 -7.42 6.26
CA ALA A 346 3.54 -8.33 5.58
C ALA A 346 4.23 -9.46 4.79
N PRO A 347 5.31 -9.24 4.01
CA PRO A 347 6.03 -10.32 3.34
C PRO A 347 6.66 -11.34 4.30
N ALA A 348 7.13 -10.90 5.47
CA ALA A 348 7.69 -11.78 6.49
C ALA A 348 6.60 -12.62 7.17
N ILE A 349 5.45 -12.00 7.48
CA ILE A 349 4.30 -12.69 8.07
C ILE A 349 3.73 -13.73 7.10
N ALA A 350 3.72 -13.46 5.79
CA ALA A 350 3.30 -14.43 4.79
C ALA A 350 4.13 -15.72 4.86
N GLY A 351 5.46 -15.63 4.96
CA GLY A 351 6.33 -16.80 5.14
C GLY A 351 6.04 -17.56 6.44
N MET A 352 5.78 -16.85 7.53
CA MET A 352 5.39 -17.46 8.82
C MET A 352 4.05 -18.22 8.71
N LEU A 353 3.04 -17.65 8.04
CA LEU A 353 1.74 -18.30 7.85
C LEU A 353 1.81 -19.53 6.96
N VAL A 354 2.65 -19.53 5.92
CA VAL A 354 2.87 -20.71 5.09
C VAL A 354 3.46 -21.87 5.90
N GLY A 355 4.40 -21.59 6.81
CA GLY A 355 4.90 -22.60 7.75
C GLY A 355 3.81 -23.14 8.68
N MET A 356 2.93 -22.27 9.19
CA MET A 356 1.80 -22.69 10.02
C MET A 356 0.78 -23.54 9.26
N LEU A 357 0.55 -23.27 7.97
CA LEU A 357 -0.30 -24.10 7.13
C LEU A 357 0.32 -25.50 6.93
N GLU A 358 1.64 -25.59 6.75
CA GLU A 358 2.37 -26.86 6.67
C GLU A 358 2.21 -27.66 7.96
N ASP A 359 2.41 -27.02 9.12
CA ASP A 359 2.21 -27.63 10.45
C ASP A 359 0.75 -28.12 10.65
N ALA A 360 -0.21 -27.43 10.04
CA ALA A 360 -1.63 -27.80 10.03
C ALA A 360 -1.97 -28.89 8.97
N GLY A 361 -0.97 -29.41 8.26
CA GLY A 361 -1.09 -30.53 7.34
C GLY A 361 -1.32 -30.15 5.88
N LEU A 362 -1.08 -28.91 5.47
CA LEU A 362 -1.03 -28.52 4.07
C LEU A 362 0.23 -29.08 3.41
N ALA A 363 0.08 -29.85 2.32
CA ALA A 363 1.23 -30.40 1.61
C ALA A 363 1.91 -29.33 0.75
N LEU A 364 3.16 -28.98 1.09
CA LEU A 364 3.93 -27.95 0.41
C LEU A 364 4.92 -28.53 -0.60
N GLU A 365 4.42 -28.91 -1.79
CA GLU A 365 5.28 -29.31 -2.90
C GLU A 365 5.69 -28.10 -3.75
N ARG A 366 7.00 -27.84 -3.92
CA ARG A 366 7.50 -26.71 -4.72
C ARG A 366 7.14 -26.86 -6.21
N LYS A 367 6.85 -25.74 -6.87
CA LYS A 367 6.55 -25.69 -8.31
C LYS A 367 7.84 -25.49 -9.12
N GLU A 368 8.18 -26.45 -9.99
CA GLU A 368 9.43 -26.46 -10.79
C GLU A 368 9.57 -25.27 -11.75
N GLY A 369 8.46 -24.67 -12.20
CA GLY A 369 8.43 -23.53 -13.10
C GLY A 369 7.99 -22.21 -12.46
N TRP A 370 8.13 -22.06 -11.14
CA TRP A 370 7.72 -20.84 -10.46
C TRP A 370 8.53 -19.62 -10.93
N LYS A 371 7.83 -18.58 -11.38
CA LYS A 371 8.42 -17.33 -11.87
C LYS A 371 8.55 -16.36 -10.71
N ALA A 372 9.78 -16.17 -10.22
CA ALA A 372 10.06 -15.24 -9.14
C ALA A 372 9.88 -13.77 -9.56
N GLU A 373 10.23 -13.50 -10.81
CA GLU A 373 10.33 -12.15 -11.34
C GLU A 373 9.04 -11.72 -12.03
N ARG A 374 8.73 -10.43 -11.92
CA ARG A 374 7.62 -9.76 -12.62
C ARG A 374 8.13 -8.43 -13.15
N LYS A 375 7.77 -8.07 -14.38
CA LYS A 375 8.19 -6.80 -14.99
C LYS A 375 7.18 -5.66 -14.77
N GLY A 376 7.72 -4.51 -14.37
CA GLY A 376 7.15 -3.17 -14.26
C GLY A 376 6.32 -2.73 -15.45
N LEU A 377 5.39 -1.82 -15.21
CA LEU A 377 4.93 -0.94 -16.28
C LEU A 377 6.07 0.00 -16.65
N VAL A 378 6.17 0.34 -17.93
CA VAL A 378 7.14 1.34 -18.38
C VAL A 378 6.58 2.72 -18.06
N HIS A 379 7.24 3.47 -17.18
CA HIS A 379 6.86 4.86 -16.90
C HIS A 379 7.57 5.81 -17.87
N PHE A 380 6.85 6.24 -18.91
CA PHE A 380 7.44 7.00 -20.02
C PHE A 380 8.12 8.29 -19.55
N ALA A 381 7.53 8.94 -18.54
CA ALA A 381 8.04 10.17 -17.94
C ALA A 381 9.44 10.03 -17.31
N GLY A 382 9.81 8.83 -16.86
CA GLY A 382 11.09 8.56 -16.20
C GLY A 382 12.24 8.20 -17.15
N LEU A 383 11.96 8.05 -18.44
CA LEU A 383 12.93 7.61 -19.45
C LEU A 383 13.74 8.78 -20.01
N SER A 384 14.96 8.50 -20.47
CA SER A 384 15.74 9.46 -21.25
C SER A 384 15.08 9.72 -22.61
N ARG A 385 15.38 10.87 -23.24
CA ARG A 385 14.83 11.21 -24.56
C ARG A 385 15.08 10.13 -25.62
N GLY A 386 16.28 9.55 -25.65
CA GLY A 386 16.60 8.47 -26.60
C GLY A 386 15.90 7.14 -26.31
N GLU A 387 15.47 6.89 -25.07
CA GLU A 387 14.60 5.75 -24.74
C GLU A 387 13.14 6.03 -25.15
N GLN A 388 12.66 7.24 -24.89
CA GLN A 388 11.35 7.71 -25.31
C GLN A 388 11.20 7.62 -26.84
N ASP A 389 12.16 8.16 -27.59
CA ASP A 389 12.15 8.12 -29.06
C ASP A 389 12.08 6.67 -29.59
N ARG A 390 12.82 5.75 -28.97
CA ARG A 390 12.79 4.31 -29.33
C ARG A 390 11.42 3.68 -29.10
N LEU A 391 10.76 3.98 -27.98
CA LEU A 391 9.41 3.49 -27.72
C LEU A 391 8.39 4.06 -28.72
N VAL A 392 8.47 5.36 -29.01
CA VAL A 392 7.58 6.02 -29.98
C VAL A 392 7.76 5.44 -31.40
N MET A 393 9.00 5.15 -31.81
CA MET A 393 9.27 4.50 -33.10
C MET A 393 8.75 3.06 -33.19
N GLY A 394 8.77 2.32 -32.08
CA GLY A 394 8.25 0.96 -32.01
C GLY A 394 6.72 0.88 -31.91
N ASP A 395 6.12 1.82 -31.18
CA ASP A 395 4.67 1.94 -31.00
C ASP A 395 4.28 3.42 -30.84
N HIS A 396 3.64 3.97 -31.87
CA HIS A 396 3.21 5.38 -31.93
C HIS A 396 2.31 5.81 -30.76
N ARG A 397 1.67 4.87 -30.06
CA ARG A 397 0.84 5.17 -28.87
C ARG A 397 1.66 5.72 -27.71
N TYR A 398 2.97 5.47 -27.65
CA TYR A 398 3.87 6.17 -26.72
C TYR A 398 4.05 7.65 -27.08
N GLY A 399 3.79 8.06 -28.33
CA GLY A 399 3.79 9.46 -28.74
C GLY A 399 2.52 10.21 -28.33
N HIS A 400 1.46 9.48 -27.96
CA HIS A 400 0.16 10.06 -27.58
C HIS A 400 0.10 10.32 -26.08
N VAL A 401 0.56 11.49 -25.64
CA VAL A 401 0.50 11.89 -24.23
C VAL A 401 -0.93 12.28 -23.84
N ILE A 402 -1.52 11.50 -22.93
CA ILE A 402 -2.88 11.69 -22.40
C ILE A 402 -2.87 12.54 -21.14
N CYS A 403 -1.94 12.28 -20.21
CA CYS A 403 -1.76 13.08 -19.01
C CYS A 403 -0.54 13.98 -19.14
N ARG A 404 -0.74 15.28 -19.43
CA ARG A 404 0.39 16.20 -19.62
C ARG A 404 1.21 16.45 -18.35
N CYS A 405 0.57 16.55 -17.18
CA CYS A 405 1.28 16.88 -15.94
C CYS A 405 2.15 15.73 -15.42
N GLU A 406 1.81 14.49 -15.76
CA GLU A 406 2.56 13.28 -15.36
C GLU A 406 3.23 12.60 -16.56
N THR A 407 3.09 13.15 -17.77
CA THR A 407 3.57 12.59 -19.05
C THR A 407 3.18 11.12 -19.25
N VAL A 408 1.91 10.79 -18.98
CA VAL A 408 1.35 9.43 -19.18
C VAL A 408 0.82 9.30 -20.60
N THR A 409 1.24 8.25 -21.29
CA THR A 409 0.93 7.94 -22.68
C THR A 409 -0.29 7.03 -22.83
N GLU A 410 -0.86 6.95 -24.03
CA GLU A 410 -1.93 5.99 -24.36
C GLU A 410 -1.44 4.54 -24.21
N ALA A 411 -0.18 4.26 -24.58
CA ALA A 411 0.42 2.94 -24.45
C ALA A 411 0.44 2.46 -22.99
N GLU A 412 0.83 3.32 -22.05
CA GLU A 412 0.84 3.01 -20.60
C GLU A 412 -0.55 2.68 -20.07
N ILE A 413 -1.58 3.42 -20.51
CA ILE A 413 -2.98 3.15 -20.11
C ILE A 413 -3.41 1.79 -20.62
N ILE A 414 -3.16 1.48 -21.89
CA ILE A 414 -3.54 0.19 -22.50
C ILE A 414 -2.79 -0.98 -21.83
N GLU A 415 -1.48 -0.83 -21.59
CA GLU A 415 -0.70 -1.86 -20.90
C GLU A 415 -1.26 -2.14 -19.50
N ALA A 416 -1.57 -1.08 -18.73
CA ALA A 416 -2.15 -1.21 -17.39
C ALA A 416 -3.50 -1.94 -17.38
N LEU A 417 -4.35 -1.70 -18.39
CA LEU A 417 -5.66 -2.37 -18.54
C LEU A 417 -5.51 -3.87 -18.88
N ARG A 418 -4.42 -4.25 -19.54
CA ARG A 418 -4.14 -5.63 -19.99
C ARG A 418 -3.33 -6.46 -18.99
N ARG A 419 -2.91 -5.88 -17.86
CA ARG A 419 -2.14 -6.60 -16.84
C ARG A 419 -2.94 -7.78 -16.25
N PRO A 420 -2.27 -8.82 -15.73
CA PRO A 420 -2.93 -9.98 -15.12
C PRO A 420 -3.88 -9.65 -13.98
N VAL A 421 -3.59 -8.56 -13.23
CA VAL A 421 -4.51 -7.97 -12.26
C VAL A 421 -5.17 -6.76 -12.91
N PRO A 422 -6.37 -6.92 -13.49
CA PRO A 422 -6.99 -5.89 -14.31
C PRO A 422 -7.35 -4.67 -13.48
N CYS A 423 -7.08 -3.47 -13.99
CA CYS A 423 -7.65 -2.25 -13.45
C CYS A 423 -8.93 -1.89 -14.23
N ARG A 424 -10.03 -1.69 -13.51
CA ARG A 424 -11.35 -1.37 -14.12
C ARG A 424 -11.86 0.02 -13.76
N THR A 425 -11.10 0.75 -12.94
CA THR A 425 -11.47 2.07 -12.41
C THR A 425 -10.38 3.09 -12.72
N MET A 426 -10.76 4.37 -12.77
CA MET A 426 -9.80 5.43 -13.03
C MET A 426 -8.77 5.58 -11.91
N ASP A 427 -9.13 5.33 -10.64
CA ASP A 427 -8.16 5.33 -9.54
C ASP A 427 -7.24 4.09 -9.61
N GLY A 428 -7.73 2.95 -10.10
CA GLY A 428 -6.89 1.78 -10.38
C GLY A 428 -5.83 2.06 -11.46
N LEU A 429 -6.21 2.80 -12.50
CA LEU A 429 -5.27 3.31 -13.51
C LEU A 429 -4.31 4.36 -12.95
N LYS A 430 -4.81 5.30 -12.14
CA LYS A 430 -3.99 6.30 -11.46
C LYS A 430 -2.90 5.65 -10.61
N ARG A 431 -3.24 4.61 -9.85
CA ARG A 431 -2.27 3.87 -9.02
C ARG A 431 -1.18 3.15 -9.84
N ARG A 432 -1.50 2.71 -11.05
CA ARG A 432 -0.59 1.97 -11.94
C ARG A 432 0.26 2.88 -12.84
N THR A 433 -0.29 4.01 -13.28
CA THR A 433 0.31 4.84 -14.34
C THR A 433 0.60 6.28 -13.92
N ARG A 434 0.07 6.70 -12.75
CA ARG A 434 -0.02 8.09 -12.31
C ARG A 434 -0.96 8.98 -13.12
N LEU A 435 -1.81 8.41 -13.98
CA LEU A 435 -2.84 9.15 -14.71
C LEU A 435 -3.67 10.04 -13.77
N GLY A 436 -3.58 11.36 -13.95
CA GLY A 436 -4.32 12.33 -13.15
C GLY A 436 -3.87 12.46 -11.69
N ALA A 437 -2.67 11.99 -11.35
CA ALA A 437 -2.08 12.15 -10.01
C ALA A 437 -1.36 13.50 -9.80
N GLY A 438 -1.03 14.21 -10.89
CA GLY A 438 -0.30 15.48 -10.84
C GLY A 438 -1.16 16.68 -10.44
N ARG A 439 -0.59 17.88 -10.55
CA ARG A 439 -1.20 19.13 -10.05
C ARG A 439 -2.67 19.38 -10.43
N CYS A 440 -3.09 18.98 -11.63
CA CYS A 440 -4.47 19.18 -12.08
C CYS A 440 -5.48 18.18 -11.51
N GLN A 441 -5.03 17.15 -10.78
CA GLN A 441 -5.88 16.12 -10.17
C GLN A 441 -6.91 15.53 -11.14
N ALA A 442 -6.44 15.14 -12.33
CA ALA A 442 -7.23 14.59 -13.44
C ALA A 442 -8.18 15.57 -14.16
N GLY A 443 -8.16 16.87 -13.84
CA GLY A 443 -9.09 17.86 -14.43
C GLY A 443 -9.02 18.06 -15.94
N PHE A 444 -7.96 17.58 -16.62
CA PHE A 444 -7.81 17.72 -18.08
C PHE A 444 -7.73 16.40 -18.84
N CYS A 445 -7.13 15.36 -18.24
CA CYS A 445 -6.89 14.10 -18.93
C CYS A 445 -8.05 13.12 -18.83
N SER A 446 -8.96 13.29 -17.87
CA SER A 446 -10.03 12.32 -17.60
C SER A 446 -10.95 12.06 -18.80
N PRO A 447 -11.41 13.05 -19.62
CA PRO A 447 -12.33 12.73 -20.72
C PRO A 447 -11.69 11.85 -21.79
N ARG A 448 -10.43 12.13 -22.16
CA ARG A 448 -9.69 11.33 -23.14
C ARG A 448 -9.37 9.94 -22.61
N ALA A 449 -8.94 9.86 -21.35
CA ALA A 449 -8.62 8.58 -20.74
C ALA A 449 -9.86 7.69 -20.61
N LEU A 450 -11.02 8.24 -20.22
CA LEU A 450 -12.29 7.52 -20.18
C LEU A 450 -12.63 6.90 -21.54
N GLY A 451 -12.44 7.64 -22.65
CA GLY A 451 -12.66 7.10 -24.00
C GLY A 451 -11.73 5.92 -24.34
N ILE A 452 -10.46 6.00 -23.95
CA ILE A 452 -9.49 4.89 -24.14
C ILE A 452 -9.92 3.67 -23.32
N VAL A 453 -10.27 3.86 -22.04
CA VAL A 453 -10.69 2.78 -21.15
C VAL A 453 -11.97 2.11 -21.64
N ALA A 454 -12.96 2.90 -22.04
CA ALA A 454 -14.23 2.38 -22.58
C ALA A 454 -14.00 1.52 -23.82
N LYS A 455 -13.17 2.02 -24.74
CA LYS A 455 -12.80 1.30 -25.96
C LYS A 455 -12.04 0.00 -25.67
N GLU A 456 -11.05 0.05 -24.77
CA GLU A 456 -10.19 -1.09 -24.47
C GLU A 456 -10.93 -2.18 -23.67
N LEU A 457 -11.84 -1.80 -22.76
CA LEU A 457 -12.65 -2.74 -21.98
C LEU A 457 -13.92 -3.19 -22.72
N GLY A 458 -14.30 -2.54 -23.82
CA GLY A 458 -15.54 -2.82 -24.55
C GLY A 458 -16.81 -2.50 -23.77
N VAL A 459 -16.76 -1.45 -22.93
CA VAL A 459 -17.88 -1.00 -22.08
C VAL A 459 -18.24 0.45 -22.40
N PRO A 460 -19.49 0.89 -22.18
CA PRO A 460 -19.83 2.30 -22.36
C PRO A 460 -19.14 3.17 -21.30
N VAL A 461 -18.93 4.45 -21.61
CA VAL A 461 -18.13 5.37 -20.77
C VAL A 461 -18.77 5.57 -19.38
N ASP A 462 -20.09 5.51 -19.29
CA ASP A 462 -20.86 5.63 -18.04
C ASP A 462 -20.78 4.39 -17.14
N ALA A 463 -20.29 3.26 -17.64
CA ALA A 463 -19.97 2.08 -16.82
C ALA A 463 -18.62 2.23 -16.07
N ILE A 464 -17.80 3.23 -16.41
CA ILE A 464 -16.48 3.40 -15.79
C ILE A 464 -16.60 4.26 -14.52
N SER A 465 -16.19 3.69 -13.41
CA SER A 465 -16.20 4.35 -12.10
C SER A 465 -14.83 4.97 -11.76
N LYS A 466 -14.84 5.88 -10.78
CA LYS A 466 -13.63 6.42 -10.18
C LYS A 466 -12.91 5.42 -9.31
N ASN A 467 -13.62 4.80 -8.38
CA ASN A 467 -13.06 3.86 -7.42
C ASN A 467 -14.14 2.85 -6.97
N GLY A 468 -14.95 2.36 -7.90
CA GLY A 468 -16.00 1.37 -7.63
C GLY A 468 -17.42 1.93 -7.54
N ASN A 469 -18.34 1.06 -7.17
CA ASN A 469 -19.78 1.32 -7.10
C ASN A 469 -20.14 2.68 -6.49
N GLY A 470 -21.00 3.44 -7.19
CA GLY A 470 -21.49 4.75 -6.74
C GLY A 470 -20.58 5.94 -7.07
N SER A 471 -19.39 5.72 -7.65
CA SER A 471 -18.43 6.78 -7.99
C SER A 471 -18.37 7.08 -9.49
N PHE A 472 -19.50 7.45 -10.09
CA PHE A 472 -19.63 7.65 -11.53
C PHE A 472 -18.91 8.92 -12.03
N TYR A 473 -18.19 8.82 -13.16
CA TYR A 473 -17.70 10.00 -13.89
C TYR A 473 -18.75 10.64 -14.79
N VAL A 474 -19.61 9.80 -15.36
CA VAL A 474 -20.68 10.20 -16.26
C VAL A 474 -21.98 9.67 -15.65
N THR A 475 -22.91 10.56 -15.35
CA THR A 475 -24.19 10.24 -14.71
C THR A 475 -25.35 10.07 -15.70
N GLY A 476 -25.07 10.26 -16.99
CA GLY A 476 -26.02 10.08 -18.07
C GLY A 476 -25.45 10.59 -19.39
N LEU A 477 -25.97 10.07 -20.49
CA LEU A 477 -25.78 10.65 -21.82
C LEU A 477 -26.86 11.70 -22.04
N LEU A 478 -26.50 12.83 -22.63
CA LEU A 478 -27.51 13.74 -23.16
C LEU A 478 -28.07 13.09 -24.42
N ASP A 479 -29.39 12.92 -24.50
CA ASP A 479 -30.04 12.55 -25.75
C ASP A 479 -29.60 13.57 -26.81
N CYS A 480 -28.99 13.11 -27.90
CA CYS A 480 -28.76 13.93 -29.08
C CYS A 480 -30.11 14.26 -29.73
N ALA A 481 -30.92 15.09 -29.07
CA ALA A 481 -32.01 15.80 -29.70
C ALA A 481 -31.36 16.93 -30.52
N GLU A 482 -31.28 16.70 -31.84
CA GLU A 482 -31.15 17.72 -32.89
C GLU A 482 -30.40 19.02 -32.50
N GLY A 483 -29.06 19.02 -32.61
CA GLY A 483 -28.30 20.26 -32.74
C GLY A 483 -27.02 20.33 -31.91
N GLY A 484 -25.89 20.38 -32.63
CA GLY A 484 -24.60 20.74 -32.05
C GLY A 484 -23.50 19.70 -32.25
N GLY A 485 -23.36 19.14 -33.45
CA GLY A 485 -22.15 18.44 -33.82
C GLY A 485 -20.97 19.41 -33.86
N LEU A 486 -19.86 19.04 -33.20
CA LEU A 486 -18.53 19.52 -33.56
C LEU A 486 -17.99 18.61 -34.67
N ASP A 487 -18.70 18.61 -35.79
CA ASP A 487 -18.15 18.23 -37.09
C ASP A 487 -18.05 19.54 -37.89
N ASP A 488 -16.95 20.27 -37.67
CA ASP A 488 -16.34 21.24 -38.60
C ASP A 488 -14.88 21.50 -38.20
#